data_AF-G9ZV95-F1
#
_entry.id   AF-G9ZV95-F1
#
_cell.length_a   1.000
_cell.length_b   1.000
_cell.length_c   1.000
_cell.angle_alpha   90.00
_cell.angle_beta   90.00
_cell.angle_gamma   90.00
#
_symmetry.space_group_name_H-M   'P 1'
#
loop_
_entity.id
_entity.type
_entity.pdbx_description
1 polymer ?
#
loop_
_entity_poly.entity_id
_entity_poly.type
_entity_poly.pdbx_seq_one_letter_code
_entity_poly.pdbx_strand_id
1 'polypeptide(L)'
;MPDEEPVEAEKVLAGLSWRRIIWWQGTKGALTAKSASARVRVGDGAVWANNRHLPGDEVWLVGEWRTSGEQEYLSNLNSGTLLRALAATIKARWICEQAHQQFKQELGLGHFEGRSWIGLHRHALMACIACAYLQHLRLAGHRRKSREKNADPNAGPAPSPSLLAVRRAILDGLFAHLAAPIRCPHCRRRFLPSPSLKVPK
;
A
#
# COMPACT_ATOMS: atom_id res chain seq x y z
N MET A 1 24.18 -22.16 -20.91
CA MET A 1 25.01 -21.58 -19.83
C MET A 1 24.66 -20.10 -19.76
N PRO A 2 24.53 -19.47 -18.59
CA PRO A 2 24.42 -18.01 -18.55
C PRO A 2 25.69 -17.39 -19.14
N ASP A 3 25.52 -16.45 -20.07
CA ASP A 3 26.63 -15.82 -20.80
C ASP A 3 27.36 -14.71 -20.00
N GLU A 4 26.82 -14.36 -18.82
CA GLU A 4 27.34 -13.28 -17.96
C GLU A 4 27.67 -13.80 -16.56
N GLU A 5 28.76 -13.28 -15.98
CA GLU A 5 29.10 -13.55 -14.58
C GLU A 5 28.19 -12.76 -13.62
N PRO A 6 27.83 -13.33 -12.46
CA PRO A 6 27.03 -12.63 -11.46
C PRO A 6 27.80 -11.41 -10.92
N VAL A 7 27.07 -10.29 -10.81
CA VAL A 7 27.61 -9.02 -10.32
C VAL A 7 26.86 -8.64 -9.03
N GLU A 8 27.60 -8.13 -8.04
CA GLU A 8 27.03 -7.62 -6.80
C GLU A 8 26.07 -6.44 -7.06
N ALA A 9 24.97 -6.40 -6.31
CA ALA A 9 23.94 -5.37 -6.45
C ALA A 9 24.51 -3.95 -6.32
N GLU A 10 25.42 -3.74 -5.37
CA GLU A 10 26.10 -2.46 -5.14
C GLU A 10 26.87 -1.98 -6.39
N LYS A 11 27.56 -2.91 -7.08
CA LYS A 11 28.29 -2.58 -8.33
C LYS A 11 27.33 -2.19 -9.45
N VAL A 12 26.18 -2.85 -9.55
CA VAL A 12 25.15 -2.48 -10.52
C VAL A 12 24.64 -1.07 -10.23
N LEU A 13 24.29 -0.78 -8.97
CA LEU A 13 23.75 0.52 -8.55
C LEU A 13 24.76 1.67 -8.67
N ALA A 14 26.06 1.41 -8.43
CA ALA A 14 27.13 2.37 -8.63
C ALA A 14 27.25 2.86 -10.09
N GLY A 15 26.89 2.00 -11.06
CA GLY A 15 26.88 2.33 -12.49
C GLY A 15 25.64 3.10 -12.95
N LEU A 16 24.63 3.31 -12.10
CA LEU A 16 23.36 3.92 -12.50
C LEU A 16 23.32 5.44 -12.28
N SER A 17 22.48 6.10 -13.07
CA SER A 17 22.18 7.52 -12.87
C SER A 17 21.21 7.71 -11.69
N TRP A 18 21.73 8.17 -10.56
CA TRP A 18 20.92 8.48 -9.38
C TRP A 18 20.12 9.77 -9.56
N ARG A 19 18.81 9.72 -9.31
CA ARG A 19 17.90 10.86 -9.47
C ARG A 19 17.23 11.21 -8.16
N ARG A 20 17.11 12.51 -7.87
CA ARG A 20 16.26 12.99 -6.79
C ARG A 20 14.84 13.08 -7.31
N ILE A 21 13.94 12.35 -6.66
CA ILE A 21 12.52 12.28 -7.02
C ILE A 21 11.65 12.71 -5.86
N ILE A 22 10.48 13.27 -6.16
CA ILE A 22 9.40 13.46 -5.20
C ILE A 22 8.52 12.21 -5.28
N TRP A 23 8.46 11.44 -4.21
CA TRP A 23 7.68 10.20 -4.19
C TRP A 23 6.28 10.39 -3.58
N TRP A 24 6.11 11.36 -2.68
CA TRP A 24 4.83 11.64 -2.03
C TRP A 24 4.66 13.11 -1.65
N GLN A 25 3.40 13.56 -1.55
CA GLN A 25 3.06 14.88 -1.00
C GLN A 25 2.62 14.74 0.46
N GLY A 26 3.52 15.04 1.39
CA GLY A 26 3.26 14.99 2.82
C GLY A 26 2.51 16.23 3.34
N THR A 27 2.06 16.15 4.60
CA THR A 27 1.43 17.29 5.29
C THR A 27 2.40 18.46 5.54
N LYS A 28 3.71 18.17 5.63
CA LYS A 28 4.79 19.14 5.81
C LYS A 28 5.50 19.51 4.50
N GLY A 29 5.01 19.07 3.35
CA GLY A 29 5.61 19.33 2.04
C GLY A 29 5.95 18.06 1.26
N ALA A 30 6.55 18.26 0.09
CA ALA A 30 6.96 17.19 -0.81
C ALA A 30 8.06 16.33 -0.16
N LEU A 31 7.82 15.02 -0.08
CA LEU A 31 8.81 14.05 0.40
C LEU A 31 9.68 13.62 -0.77
N THR A 32 10.99 13.82 -0.63
CA THR A 32 11.98 13.51 -1.65
C THR A 32 12.81 12.29 -1.27
N ALA A 33 13.32 11.58 -2.27
CA ALA A 33 14.30 10.51 -2.12
C ALA A 33 15.28 10.58 -3.28
N LYS A 34 16.54 10.21 -3.06
CA LYS A 34 17.52 10.00 -4.14
C LYS A 34 17.58 8.51 -4.40
N SER A 35 17.16 8.11 -5.59
CA SER A 35 17.01 6.70 -5.96
C SER A 35 17.53 6.40 -7.36
N ALA A 36 17.86 5.15 -7.60
CA ALA A 36 18.19 4.58 -8.90
C ALA A 36 17.49 3.22 -9.04
N SER A 37 17.27 2.76 -10.28
CA SER A 37 16.69 1.44 -10.51
C SER A 37 17.18 0.81 -11.81
N ALA A 38 17.34 -0.50 -11.80
CA ALA A 38 17.64 -1.31 -12.99
C ALA A 38 16.79 -2.59 -13.01
N ARG A 39 16.58 -3.15 -14.20
CA ARG A 39 16.05 -4.50 -14.37
C ARG A 39 17.21 -5.48 -14.27
N VAL A 40 17.10 -6.46 -13.39
CA VAL A 40 18.14 -7.47 -13.15
C VAL A 40 17.49 -8.85 -13.06
N ARG A 41 18.28 -9.90 -13.30
CA ARG A 41 17.89 -11.28 -12.94
C ARG A 41 18.70 -11.69 -11.72
N VAL A 42 18.01 -12.08 -10.66
CA VAL A 42 18.67 -12.50 -9.42
C VAL A 42 19.22 -13.90 -9.62
N GLY A 43 20.40 -14.19 -9.07
CA GLY A 43 20.94 -15.55 -9.03
C GLY A 43 20.28 -16.39 -7.92
N ASP A 44 18.96 -16.56 -7.97
CA ASP A 44 18.16 -17.34 -7.00
C ASP A 44 17.48 -18.57 -7.64
N GLY A 45 17.79 -18.86 -8.91
CA GLY A 45 17.28 -20.03 -9.64
C GLY A 45 17.93 -21.36 -9.21
N ALA A 46 17.71 -22.41 -10.00
CA ALA A 46 18.22 -23.75 -9.68
C ALA A 46 19.75 -23.78 -9.56
N VAL A 47 20.25 -24.60 -8.63
CA VAL A 47 21.70 -24.77 -8.40
C VAL A 47 22.32 -25.52 -9.59
N TRP A 48 23.36 -24.94 -10.17
CA TRP A 48 24.18 -25.51 -11.23
C TRP A 48 25.35 -26.31 -10.64
N ALA A 49 25.97 -27.17 -11.46
CA ALA A 49 27.07 -28.08 -11.10
C ALA A 49 28.28 -27.47 -10.37
N ASN A 50 28.45 -26.14 -10.40
CA ASN A 50 29.52 -25.40 -9.71
C ASN A 50 29.04 -24.69 -8.43
N ASN A 51 27.92 -25.13 -7.85
CA ASN A 51 27.27 -24.53 -6.68
C ASN A 51 26.84 -23.06 -6.89
N ARG A 52 26.72 -22.60 -8.14
CA ARG A 52 26.14 -21.30 -8.49
C ARG A 52 24.66 -21.47 -8.82
N HIS A 53 23.86 -20.47 -8.50
CA HIS A 53 22.45 -20.43 -8.88
C HIS A 53 22.29 -19.89 -10.31
N LEU A 54 21.37 -20.47 -11.07
CA LEU A 54 20.96 -19.93 -12.36
C LEU A 54 20.21 -18.59 -12.18
N PRO A 55 20.21 -17.71 -13.19
CA PRO A 55 19.38 -16.51 -13.17
C PRO A 55 17.90 -16.88 -13.06
N GLY A 56 17.23 -16.32 -12.06
CA GLY A 56 15.78 -16.40 -11.86
C GLY A 56 15.03 -15.36 -12.71
N ASP A 57 13.84 -15.01 -12.23
CA ASP A 57 12.96 -14.08 -12.92
C ASP A 57 13.52 -12.65 -12.93
N GLU A 58 13.15 -11.89 -13.96
CA GLU A 58 13.57 -10.49 -14.07
C GLU A 58 12.78 -9.60 -13.10
N VAL A 59 13.52 -8.95 -12.20
CA VAL A 59 12.98 -8.07 -11.15
C VAL A 59 13.61 -6.69 -11.23
N TRP A 60 13.04 -5.75 -10.50
CA TRP A 60 13.65 -4.45 -10.25
C TRP A 60 14.65 -4.54 -9.10
N LEU A 61 15.88 -4.09 -9.35
CA LEU A 61 16.81 -3.65 -8.32
C LEU A 61 16.62 -2.14 -8.14
N VAL A 62 16.43 -1.71 -6.90
CA VAL A 62 16.21 -0.30 -6.56
C VAL A 62 17.18 0.11 -5.46
N GLY A 63 18.01 1.11 -5.76
CA GLY A 63 18.88 1.77 -4.79
C GLY A 63 18.19 2.97 -4.17
N GLU A 64 18.31 3.13 -2.85
CA GLU A 64 17.88 4.31 -2.12
C GLU A 64 19.02 4.89 -1.31
N TRP A 65 19.32 6.16 -1.53
CA TRP A 65 20.34 6.87 -0.77
C TRP A 65 19.76 7.42 0.53
N ARG A 66 20.32 7.02 1.66
CA ARG A 66 19.95 7.51 3.00
C ARG A 66 21.14 8.13 3.70
N THR A 67 20.87 8.80 4.82
CA THR A 67 21.92 9.32 5.72
C THR A 67 22.74 8.19 6.37
N SER A 68 22.15 7.00 6.52
CA SER A 68 22.82 5.80 7.02
C SER A 68 23.60 5.03 5.95
N GLY A 69 23.69 5.56 4.72
CA GLY A 69 24.29 4.90 3.57
C GLY A 69 23.27 4.48 2.52
N GLU A 70 23.75 3.70 1.54
CA GLU A 70 22.93 3.12 0.49
C GLU A 70 22.11 1.94 1.02
N GLN A 71 20.88 1.81 0.54
CA GLN A 71 19.99 0.69 0.84
C GLN A 71 19.46 0.10 -0.46
N GLU A 72 19.48 -1.23 -0.54
CA GLU A 72 19.15 -1.98 -1.74
C GLU A 72 17.83 -2.72 -1.54
N TYR A 73 16.99 -2.71 -2.58
CA TYR A 73 15.68 -3.33 -2.57
C TYR A 73 15.42 -4.10 -3.87
N LEU A 74 14.74 -5.24 -3.76
CA LEU A 74 14.23 -5.99 -4.89
C LEU A 74 12.71 -5.86 -4.99
N SER A 75 12.18 -5.74 -6.21
CA SER A 75 10.73 -5.65 -6.44
C SER A 75 10.30 -6.40 -7.69
N ASN A 76 9.25 -7.21 -7.56
CA ASN A 76 8.60 -7.96 -8.64
C ASN A 76 7.53 -7.13 -9.38
N LEU A 77 7.53 -5.81 -9.24
CA LEU A 77 6.60 -4.94 -9.97
C LEU A 77 6.82 -5.02 -11.49
N ASN A 78 5.78 -4.68 -12.25
CA ASN A 78 5.82 -4.74 -13.71
C ASN A 78 6.98 -3.90 -14.29
N SER A 79 7.47 -4.27 -15.46
CA SER A 79 8.59 -3.61 -16.14
C SER A 79 8.30 -2.17 -16.59
N GLY A 80 7.02 -1.77 -16.67
CA GLY A 80 6.60 -0.39 -16.95
C GLY A 80 6.55 0.51 -15.71
N THR A 81 6.92 0.01 -14.54
CA THR A 81 6.80 0.74 -13.28
C THR A 81 7.80 1.90 -13.24
N LEU A 82 7.29 3.11 -13.00
CA LEU A 82 8.11 4.30 -12.86
C LEU A 82 8.96 4.27 -11.58
N LEU A 83 10.16 4.86 -11.61
CA LEU A 83 11.03 5.02 -10.43
C LEU A 83 10.31 5.65 -9.23
N ARG A 84 9.41 6.62 -9.49
CA ARG A 84 8.57 7.23 -8.45
C ARG A 84 7.68 6.21 -7.75
N ALA A 85 7.06 5.30 -8.51
CA ALA A 85 6.18 4.27 -7.97
C ALA A 85 7.00 3.21 -7.21
N LEU A 86 8.17 2.82 -7.71
CA LEU A 86 9.10 1.93 -6.99
C LEU A 86 9.48 2.51 -5.63
N ALA A 87 9.94 3.76 -5.60
CA ALA A 87 10.29 4.45 -4.36
C ALA A 87 9.09 4.60 -3.41
N ALA A 88 7.91 4.93 -3.94
CA ALA A 88 6.69 5.02 -3.13
C ALA A 88 6.31 3.67 -2.51
N THR A 89 6.42 2.56 -3.25
CA THR A 89 6.15 1.20 -2.74
C THR A 89 7.13 0.80 -1.64
N ILE A 90 8.43 1.05 -1.83
CA ILE A 90 9.45 0.78 -0.80
C ILE A 90 9.13 1.58 0.47
N LYS A 91 8.79 2.86 0.32
CA LYS A 91 8.43 3.73 1.44
C LYS A 91 7.08 3.41 2.07
N ALA A 92 6.16 2.80 1.33
CA ALA A 92 4.87 2.37 1.85
C ALA A 92 5.00 1.27 2.93
N ARG A 93 6.12 0.54 2.98
CA ARG A 93 6.42 -0.39 4.07
C ARG A 93 6.33 0.28 5.45
N TRP A 94 6.82 1.51 5.58
CA TRP A 94 6.73 2.27 6.82
C TRP A 94 5.27 2.55 7.23
N ILE A 95 4.38 2.75 6.25
CA ILE A 95 2.95 2.97 6.50
C ILE A 95 2.34 1.74 7.17
N CYS A 96 2.77 0.53 6.81
CA CYS A 96 2.33 -0.70 7.48
C CYS A 96 2.79 -0.76 8.94
N GLU A 97 4.04 -0.38 9.22
CA GLU A 97 4.56 -0.32 10.60
C GLU A 97 3.79 0.70 11.43
N GLN A 98 3.56 1.89 10.87
CA GLN A 98 2.75 2.91 11.51
C GLN A 98 1.31 2.43 11.76
N ALA A 99 0.68 1.77 10.79
CA ALA A 99 -0.67 1.21 10.94
C ALA A 99 -0.72 0.16 12.07
N HIS A 100 0.29 -0.70 12.18
CA HIS A 100 0.39 -1.64 13.30
C HIS A 100 0.54 -0.95 14.65
N GLN A 101 1.34 0.12 14.74
CA GLN A 101 1.45 0.91 15.97
C GLN A 101 0.11 1.52 16.35
N GLN A 102 -0.60 2.13 15.40
CA GLN A 102 -1.92 2.70 15.63
C GLN A 102 -2.94 1.64 16.06
N PHE A 103 -2.94 0.47 15.41
CA PHE A 103 -3.80 -0.63 15.83
C PHE A 103 -3.56 -1.02 17.28
N LYS A 104 -2.30 -1.21 17.67
CA LYS A 104 -1.93 -1.65 19.01
C LYS A 104 -2.22 -0.59 20.07
N GLN A 105 -1.77 0.64 19.84
CA GLN A 105 -1.75 1.70 20.86
C GLN A 105 -3.05 2.50 20.91
N GLU A 106 -3.64 2.82 19.76
CA GLU A 106 -4.77 3.76 19.68
C GLU A 106 -6.12 3.04 19.51
N LEU A 107 -6.15 1.95 18.75
CA LEU A 107 -7.39 1.23 18.39
C LEU A 107 -7.66 0.01 19.26
N GLY A 108 -6.87 -0.15 20.31
CA GLY A 108 -7.11 -1.11 21.37
C GLY A 108 -6.70 -2.55 21.06
N LEU A 109 -6.02 -2.83 19.93
CA LEU A 109 -5.54 -4.18 19.64
C LEU A 109 -4.56 -4.68 20.70
N GLY A 110 -3.81 -3.78 21.36
CA GLY A 110 -2.90 -4.11 22.45
C GLY A 110 -3.58 -4.40 23.79
N HIS A 111 -4.88 -4.10 23.95
CA HIS A 111 -5.63 -4.26 25.21
C HIS A 111 -6.42 -5.58 25.26
N PHE A 112 -6.14 -6.54 24.39
CA PHE A 112 -6.81 -7.83 24.43
C PHE A 112 -6.23 -8.71 25.56
N GLU A 113 -7.04 -8.96 26.60
CA GLU A 113 -6.66 -9.78 27.76
C GLU A 113 -7.15 -11.24 27.68
N GLY A 114 -7.88 -11.59 26.62
CA GLY A 114 -8.42 -12.94 26.43
C GLY A 114 -7.36 -13.96 26.02
N ARG A 115 -7.71 -15.26 26.12
CA ARG A 115 -6.82 -16.38 25.73
C ARG A 115 -7.36 -17.25 24.60
N SER A 116 -8.49 -16.86 24.00
CA SER A 116 -9.10 -17.62 22.89
C SER A 116 -8.72 -17.04 21.54
N TRP A 117 -8.39 -17.91 20.59
CA TRP A 117 -8.13 -17.53 19.19
C TRP A 117 -9.33 -16.79 18.57
N ILE A 118 -10.54 -17.28 18.84
CA ILE A 118 -11.79 -16.68 18.37
C ILE A 118 -11.98 -15.28 18.97
N GLY A 119 -11.68 -15.11 20.26
CA GLY A 119 -11.74 -13.80 20.93
C GLY A 119 -10.77 -12.81 20.31
N LEU A 120 -9.52 -13.22 20.10
CA LEU A 120 -8.50 -12.38 19.45
C LEU A 120 -8.93 -11.98 18.04
N HIS A 121 -9.46 -12.92 17.25
CA HIS A 121 -9.95 -12.65 15.90
C HIS A 121 -11.09 -11.63 15.87
N ARG A 122 -12.07 -11.76 16.78
CA ARG A 122 -13.18 -10.80 16.91
C ARG A 122 -12.67 -9.42 17.31
N HIS A 123 -11.73 -9.37 18.26
CA HIS A 123 -11.11 -8.12 18.72
C HIS A 123 -10.35 -7.42 17.60
N ALA A 124 -9.52 -8.15 16.87
CA ALA A 124 -8.79 -7.63 15.72
C ALA A 124 -9.72 -7.12 14.61
N LEU A 125 -10.83 -7.83 14.34
CA LEU A 125 -11.84 -7.38 13.39
C LEU A 125 -12.47 -6.05 13.82
N MET A 126 -12.82 -5.89 15.11
CA MET A 126 -13.37 -4.63 15.62
C MET A 126 -12.37 -3.47 15.49
N ALA A 127 -11.09 -3.70 15.81
CA ALA A 127 -10.04 -2.71 15.60
C ALA A 127 -9.89 -2.31 14.12
N CYS A 128 -9.97 -3.28 13.19
CA CYS A 128 -9.95 -3.03 11.74
C CYS A 128 -11.15 -2.18 11.28
N ILE A 129 -12.36 -2.47 11.78
CA ILE A 129 -13.56 -1.69 11.47
C ILE A 129 -13.42 -0.25 11.98
N ALA A 130 -12.93 -0.06 13.21
CA ALA A 130 -12.68 1.27 13.77
C ALA A 130 -11.65 2.05 12.92
N CYS A 131 -10.56 1.42 12.50
CA CYS A 131 -9.58 2.02 11.60
C CYS A 131 -10.22 2.45 10.28
N ALA A 132 -10.98 1.57 9.64
CA ALA A 132 -11.65 1.86 8.37
C ALA A 132 -12.62 3.05 8.50
N TYR A 133 -13.36 3.13 9.62
CA TYR A 133 -14.25 4.25 9.91
C TYR A 133 -13.49 5.57 10.08
N LEU A 134 -12.41 5.59 10.87
CA LEU A 134 -11.59 6.79 11.06
C LEU A 134 -10.91 7.24 9.76
N GLN A 135 -10.43 6.29 8.96
CA GLN A 135 -9.84 6.60 7.67
C GLN A 135 -10.89 7.15 6.68
N HIS A 136 -12.12 6.63 6.72
CA HIS A 136 -13.24 7.19 5.97
C HIS A 136 -13.51 8.65 6.36
N LEU A 137 -13.56 8.96 7.66
CA LEU A 137 -13.75 10.33 8.14
C LEU A 137 -12.59 11.25 7.72
N ARG A 138 -11.35 10.77 7.80
CA ARG A 138 -10.15 11.54 7.39
C ARG A 138 -10.20 11.88 5.90
N LEU A 139 -10.55 10.93 5.05
CA LEU A 139 -10.70 11.14 3.61
C LEU A 139 -11.86 12.08 3.28
N ALA A 140 -13.00 11.95 3.98
CA ALA A 140 -14.13 12.86 3.82
C ALA A 140 -13.75 14.31 4.20
N GLY A 141 -13.01 14.50 5.30
CA GLY A 141 -12.49 15.80 5.72
C GLY A 141 -11.54 16.42 4.68
N HIS A 142 -10.65 15.62 4.07
CA HIS A 142 -9.78 16.11 3.00
C HIS A 142 -10.57 16.53 1.75
N ARG A 143 -11.59 15.76 1.36
CA ARG A 143 -12.49 16.12 0.25
C ARG A 143 -13.25 17.42 0.53
N ARG A 144 -13.73 17.62 1.77
CA ARG A 144 -14.39 18.88 2.18
C ARG A 144 -13.45 20.08 2.05
N LYS A 145 -12.24 20.02 2.62
CA LYS A 145 -11.25 21.10 2.49
C LYS A 145 -10.86 21.39 1.04
N SER A 146 -10.72 20.36 0.21
CA SER A 146 -10.45 20.54 -1.22
C SER A 146 -11.63 21.18 -1.96
N ARG A 147 -12.87 20.84 -1.56
CA ARG A 147 -14.08 21.40 -2.17
C ARG A 147 -14.28 22.84 -1.75
N GLU A 148 -14.06 23.19 -0.48
CA GLU A 148 -14.10 24.56 0.03
C GLU A 148 -13.08 25.48 -0.66
N LYS A 149 -11.85 24.99 -0.91
CA LYS A 149 -10.86 25.73 -1.70
C LYS A 149 -11.29 26.03 -3.13
N ASN A 150 -12.19 25.21 -3.69
CA ASN A 150 -12.66 25.29 -5.07
C ASN A 150 -14.16 25.69 -5.14
N ALA A 151 -14.77 26.11 -4.03
CA ALA A 151 -16.20 26.34 -3.94
C ALA A 151 -16.57 27.77 -4.38
N ASP A 152 -17.66 27.86 -5.12
CA ASP A 152 -18.42 29.10 -5.30
C ASP A 152 -18.95 29.54 -3.91
N PRO A 153 -18.73 30.79 -3.46
CA PRO A 153 -19.17 31.28 -2.16
C PRO A 153 -20.69 31.17 -1.93
N ASN A 154 -21.50 30.92 -2.98
CA ASN A 154 -22.95 30.78 -2.88
C ASN A 154 -23.47 29.33 -2.73
N ALA A 155 -22.60 28.32 -2.69
CA ALA A 155 -23.01 26.92 -2.57
C ALA A 155 -23.29 26.51 -1.10
N GLY A 156 -24.49 25.98 -0.83
CA GLY A 156 -24.89 25.51 0.50
C GLY A 156 -24.09 24.29 1.03
N PRO A 157 -24.13 24.02 2.34
CA PRO A 157 -23.31 22.99 2.98
C PRO A 157 -23.67 21.58 2.48
N ALA A 158 -22.64 20.76 2.24
CA ALA A 158 -22.82 19.38 1.81
C ALA A 158 -23.41 18.51 2.94
N PRO A 159 -24.34 17.59 2.64
CA PRO A 159 -24.99 16.77 3.66
C PRO A 159 -24.00 15.84 4.38
N SER A 160 -24.26 15.61 5.66
CA SER A 160 -23.54 14.64 6.48
C SER A 160 -23.81 13.22 5.97
N PRO A 161 -22.78 12.37 5.78
CA PRO A 161 -22.98 11.01 5.31
C PRO A 161 -23.74 10.19 6.36
N SER A 162 -24.79 9.48 5.95
CA SER A 162 -25.51 8.54 6.81
C SER A 162 -24.66 7.30 7.11
N LEU A 163 -24.93 6.59 8.21
CA LEU A 163 -24.24 5.35 8.57
C LEU A 163 -24.28 4.30 7.44
N LEU A 164 -25.36 4.27 6.67
CA LEU A 164 -25.50 3.39 5.51
C LEU A 164 -24.54 3.78 4.38
N ALA A 165 -24.33 5.08 4.15
CA ALA A 165 -23.38 5.59 3.17
C ALA A 165 -21.93 5.29 3.59
N VAL A 166 -21.62 5.45 4.88
CA VAL A 166 -20.31 5.09 5.45
C VAL A 166 -20.05 3.59 5.30
N ARG A 167 -21.02 2.74 5.64
CA ARG A 167 -20.93 1.29 5.47
C ARG A 167 -20.66 0.91 4.02
N ARG A 168 -21.38 1.51 3.06
CA ARG A 168 -21.15 1.27 1.62
C ARG A 168 -19.74 1.66 1.20
N ALA A 169 -19.28 2.87 1.57
CA ALA A 169 -17.94 3.32 1.23
C ALA A 169 -16.82 2.43 1.80
N ILE A 170 -17.00 1.91 3.02
CA ILE A 170 -16.05 0.96 3.63
C ILE A 170 -16.05 -0.37 2.84
N LEU A 171 -17.22 -0.92 2.52
CA LEU A 171 -17.33 -2.16 1.76
C LEU A 171 -16.77 -1.99 0.35
N ASP A 172 -17.10 -0.89 -0.34
CA ASP A 172 -16.60 -0.58 -1.68
C ASP A 172 -15.07 -0.43 -1.66
N GLY A 173 -14.50 0.23 -0.65
CA GLY A 173 -13.05 0.38 -0.52
C GLY A 173 -12.33 -0.94 -0.20
N LEU A 174 -12.88 -1.75 0.72
CA LEU A 174 -12.30 -3.05 1.09
C LEU A 174 -12.39 -4.08 -0.04
N PHE A 175 -13.42 -3.98 -0.88
CA PHE A 175 -13.71 -4.95 -1.92
C PHE A 175 -13.45 -4.47 -3.35
N ALA A 176 -13.00 -3.22 -3.55
CA ALA A 176 -12.67 -2.66 -4.87
C ALA A 176 -11.62 -3.49 -5.65
N HIS A 177 -10.75 -4.22 -4.94
CA HIS A 177 -9.70 -5.04 -5.54
C HIS A 177 -10.05 -6.53 -5.67
N LEU A 178 -11.22 -6.95 -5.18
CA LEU A 178 -11.66 -8.33 -5.26
C LEU A 178 -12.50 -8.52 -6.52
N ALA A 179 -11.87 -9.08 -7.55
CA ALA A 179 -12.52 -9.41 -8.82
C ALA A 179 -13.61 -10.51 -8.69
N ALA A 180 -13.77 -11.13 -7.51
CA ALA A 180 -14.72 -12.19 -7.26
C ALA A 180 -15.67 -11.86 -6.08
N PRO A 181 -16.97 -12.19 -6.18
CA PRO A 181 -17.92 -12.00 -5.09
C PRO A 181 -17.53 -12.89 -3.90
N ILE A 182 -17.20 -12.28 -2.77
CA ILE A 182 -16.96 -13.01 -1.53
C ILE A 182 -18.27 -13.64 -1.07
N ARG A 183 -18.23 -14.95 -0.84
CA ARG A 183 -19.30 -15.68 -0.15
C ARG A 183 -19.01 -15.66 1.34
N CYS A 184 -20.00 -15.26 2.15
CA CYS A 184 -19.91 -15.43 3.59
C CYS A 184 -19.72 -16.93 3.92
N PRO A 185 -18.65 -17.33 4.62
CA PRO A 185 -18.41 -18.74 4.93
C PRO A 185 -19.48 -19.34 5.87
N HIS A 186 -20.24 -18.49 6.56
CA HIS A 186 -21.26 -18.94 7.52
C HIS A 186 -22.67 -19.04 6.92
N CYS A 187 -23.13 -18.05 6.15
CA CYS A 187 -24.49 -18.03 5.59
C CYS A 187 -24.54 -18.18 4.05
N ARG A 188 -23.39 -18.36 3.39
CA ARG A 188 -23.20 -18.52 1.93
C ARG A 188 -23.76 -17.38 1.05
N ARG A 189 -24.29 -16.31 1.64
CA ARG A 189 -24.74 -15.12 0.90
C ARG A 189 -23.57 -14.50 0.15
N ARG A 190 -23.80 -14.16 -1.12
CA ARG A 190 -22.85 -13.42 -1.97
C ARG A 190 -22.89 -11.96 -1.59
N PHE A 191 -21.75 -11.38 -1.22
CA PHE A 191 -21.59 -9.94 -1.19
C PHE A 191 -21.29 -9.49 -2.62
N LEU A 192 -22.31 -8.99 -3.32
CA LEU A 192 -22.10 -8.29 -4.59
C LEU A 192 -21.66 -6.86 -4.27
N PRO A 193 -20.58 -6.33 -4.90
CA PRO A 193 -20.39 -4.89 -4.95
C PRO A 193 -21.62 -4.30 -5.63
N SER A 194 -22.33 -3.39 -4.95
CA SER A 194 -23.60 -2.87 -5.46
C SER A 194 -23.33 -2.12 -6.77
N PRO A 195 -24.06 -2.40 -7.86
CA PRO A 195 -24.13 -1.44 -8.94
C PRO A 195 -24.77 -0.17 -8.36
N SER A 196 -24.18 0.98 -8.68
CA SER A 196 -24.69 2.30 -8.36
C SER A 196 -26.17 2.42 -8.73
N LEU A 197 -27.05 2.42 -7.72
CA LEU A 197 -28.44 2.82 -7.91
C LEU A 197 -28.44 4.30 -8.30
N LYS A 198 -28.68 4.57 -9.59
CA LYS A 198 -29.03 5.90 -10.07
C LYS A 198 -30.31 6.32 -9.34
N VAL A 199 -30.22 7.38 -8.56
CA VAL A 199 -31.39 8.06 -7.99
C VAL A 199 -32.11 8.77 -9.15
N PRO A 200 -33.40 8.50 -9.42
CA PRO A 200 -34.14 9.27 -10.42
C PRO A 200 -34.31 10.72 -9.96
N LYS A 201 -34.36 11.63 -10.93
CA LYS A 201 -34.54 13.08 -10.76
C LYS A 201 -35.82 13.41 -10.00
#